data_AF-A0A5K0ZT02-F1
#
_entry.id   AF-A0A5K0ZT02-F1
#
_cell.length_a   1.000
_cell.length_b   1.000
_cell.length_c   1.000
_cell.angle_alpha   90.00
_cell.angle_beta   90.00
_cell.angle_gamma   90.00
#
_symmetry.space_group_name_H-M   'P 1'
#
loop_
_entity.id
_entity.type
_entity.pdbx_description
1 polymer ?
#
loop_
_entity_poly.entity_id
_entity_poly.type
_entity_poly.pdbx_seq_one_letter_code
_entity_poly.pdbx_strand_id
1 'polypeptide(L)'
;MASLSFFISAVLLLYLCGGSSSSRLAPVWQRGSKAGSLPPSCERIECPSYDLVQEGNGFEIRRYDSPVWMTTSPIEDISLVNATRTGFF
;
A
#
# COMPACT_ATOMS: atom_id res chain seq x y z
N MET A 1 -7.38 -24.59 -49.82
CA MET A 1 -6.25 -24.42 -48.88
C MET A 1 -6.16 -23.02 -48.27
N ALA A 2 -7.06 -22.07 -48.57
CA ALA A 2 -7.05 -20.73 -47.97
C ALA A 2 -7.86 -20.63 -46.66
N SER A 3 -8.87 -21.48 -46.45
CA SER A 3 -9.76 -21.38 -45.28
C SER A 3 -9.07 -21.72 -43.96
N LEU A 4 -8.18 -22.72 -43.95
CA LEU A 4 -7.45 -23.13 -42.74
C LEU A 4 -6.51 -22.02 -42.22
N SER A 5 -5.95 -21.22 -43.12
CA SER A 5 -5.05 -20.11 -42.82
C SER A 5 -5.76 -18.95 -42.11
N PHE A 6 -7.00 -18.65 -42.52
CA PHE A 6 -7.81 -17.61 -41.87
C PHE A 6 -8.22 -18.00 -40.44
N PHE A 7 -8.53 -19.29 -40.21
CA PHE A 7 -8.88 -19.78 -38.87
C PHE A 7 -7.70 -19.70 -37.89
N ILE A 8 -6.48 -20.05 -38.33
CA ILE A 8 -5.29 -19.99 -37.46
C ILE A 8 -4.95 -18.53 -37.09
N SER A 9 -5.08 -17.59 -38.04
CA SER A 9 -4.85 -16.16 -37.79
C SER A 9 -5.86 -15.57 -36.79
N ALA A 10 -7.13 -15.95 -36.88
CA ALA A 10 -8.16 -15.50 -35.95
C ALA A 10 -7.95 -16.03 -34.51
N VAL A 11 -7.48 -17.27 -34.36
CA VAL A 11 -7.18 -17.87 -33.05
C VAL A 11 -5.96 -17.24 -32.39
N LEU A 12 -4.93 -16.87 -33.17
CA LEU A 12 -3.76 -16.13 -32.67
C LEU A 12 -4.11 -14.71 -32.20
N LEU A 13 -5.02 -14.02 -32.91
CA LEU A 13 -5.49 -12.69 -32.51
C LEU A 13 -6.32 -12.74 -31.21
N LEU A 14 -7.13 -13.80 -31.03
CA LEU A 14 -7.84 -14.02 -29.77
C LEU A 14 -6.90 -14.35 -28.61
N TYR A 15 -5.77 -15.02 -28.86
CA TYR A 15 -4.74 -15.27 -27.84
C TYR A 15 -3.97 -14.00 -27.43
N LEU A 16 -3.75 -13.07 -28.37
CA LEU A 16 -3.05 -11.80 -28.11
C LEU A 16 -3.96 -10.74 -27.46
N CYS A 17 -5.27 -10.75 -27.75
CA CYS A 17 -6.24 -9.88 -27.09
C CYS A 17 -6.88 -10.48 -25.82
N GLY A 18 -6.77 -11.80 -25.62
CA GLY A 18 -7.33 -12.53 -24.47
C GLY A 18 -6.48 -12.46 -23.20
N GLY A 19 -5.42 -11.66 -23.19
CA GLY A 19 -4.66 -11.30 -22.00
C GLY A 19 -5.59 -10.66 -20.97
N SER A 20 -6.15 -11.49 -20.10
CA SER A 20 -7.14 -11.14 -19.11
C SER A 20 -6.57 -10.04 -18.22
N SER A 21 -7.00 -8.80 -18.46
CA SER A 21 -6.87 -7.72 -17.49
C SER A 21 -7.84 -8.07 -16.35
N SER A 22 -7.43 -9.01 -15.50
CA SER A 22 -7.97 -9.14 -14.16
C SER A 22 -7.49 -7.92 -13.38
N SER A 23 -8.14 -6.78 -13.60
CA SER A 23 -8.20 -5.72 -12.61
C SER A 23 -9.00 -6.27 -11.42
N ARG A 24 -8.34 -7.13 -10.64
CA ARG A 24 -8.77 -7.45 -9.29
C ARG A 24 -8.84 -6.09 -8.59
N LEU A 25 -10.06 -5.60 -8.34
CA LEU A 25 -10.31 -4.61 -7.30
C LEU A 25 -9.95 -5.29 -5.98
N ALA A 26 -8.65 -5.38 -5.70
CA ALA A 26 -8.16 -5.85 -4.43
C ALA A 26 -8.62 -4.81 -3.39
N PRO A 27 -9.27 -5.24 -2.30
CA PRO A 27 -9.56 -4.33 -1.19
C PRO A 27 -8.26 -3.68 -0.74
N VAL A 28 -8.31 -2.39 -0.38
CA VAL A 28 -7.14 -1.55 0.00
C VAL A 28 -6.19 -2.25 0.98
N TRP A 29 -6.71 -3.12 1.84
CA TRP A 29 -5.98 -3.92 2.83
C TRP A 29 -5.04 -4.99 2.27
N GLN A 30 -5.13 -5.34 0.98
CA GLN A 30 -4.27 -6.35 0.34
C GLN A 30 -3.16 -5.77 -0.54
N ARG A 31 -2.97 -4.45 -0.57
CA ARG A 31 -1.69 -3.88 -0.99
C ARG A 31 -0.70 -4.10 0.15
N GLY A 32 -0.29 -5.35 0.30
CA GLY A 32 0.76 -5.74 1.20
C GLY A 32 1.97 -4.91 0.84
N SER A 33 2.41 -4.10 1.81
CA SER A 33 3.73 -3.51 1.87
C SER A 33 4.70 -4.48 1.18
N LYS A 34 5.54 -3.99 0.26
CA LYS A 34 6.78 -4.72 -0.02
C LYS A 34 7.34 -5.06 1.36
N ALA A 35 7.53 -6.35 1.62
CA ALA A 35 7.80 -6.92 2.94
C ALA A 35 9.11 -6.38 3.53
N GLY A 36 9.13 -5.11 3.92
CA GLY A 36 9.93 -4.64 5.02
C GLY A 36 9.33 -5.28 6.26
N SER A 37 10.15 -5.95 7.05
CA SER A 37 9.70 -6.54 8.30
C SER A 37 8.94 -5.50 9.10
N LEU A 38 7.68 -5.79 9.44
CA LEU A 38 6.97 -4.97 10.40
C LEU A 38 7.80 -4.91 11.70
N PRO A 39 7.84 -3.78 12.39
CA PRO A 39 8.48 -3.72 13.69
C PRO A 39 7.89 -4.81 14.61
N PRO A 40 8.69 -5.48 15.45
CA PRO A 40 8.20 -6.55 16.33
C PRO A 40 7.02 -6.16 17.21
N SER A 41 6.88 -4.87 17.54
CA SER A 41 5.71 -4.34 18.24
C SER A 41 4.42 -4.56 17.45
N CYS A 42 4.44 -4.30 16.14
CA CYS A 42 3.29 -4.42 15.25
C CYS A 42 2.88 -5.87 14.94
N GLU A 43 3.59 -6.87 15.47
CA GLU A 43 3.16 -8.27 15.42
C GLU A 43 1.96 -8.56 16.34
N ARG A 44 1.80 -7.74 17.40
CA ARG A 44 0.80 -7.97 18.46
C ARG A 44 -0.19 -6.83 18.65
N ILE A 45 0.10 -5.65 18.11
CA ILE A 45 -0.79 -4.48 18.18
C ILE A 45 -1.09 -3.97 16.77
N GLU A 46 -2.26 -3.37 16.61
CA GLU A 46 -2.62 -2.73 15.35
C GLU A 46 -1.70 -1.53 15.09
N CYS A 47 -1.11 -1.50 13.89
CA CYS A 47 -0.26 -0.40 13.43
C CYS A 47 -0.78 0.10 12.07
N PRO A 48 -0.63 1.41 11.78
CA PRO A 48 -0.95 1.94 10.46
C PRO A 48 -0.10 1.25 9.38
N SER A 49 -0.76 0.77 8.32
CA SER A 49 -0.06 0.16 7.18
C SER A 49 0.74 1.20 6.39
N TYR A 50 1.92 0.81 5.91
CA TYR A 50 2.79 1.66 5.10
C TYR A 50 3.54 0.83 4.05
N ASP A 51 3.97 1.47 2.98
CA ASP A 51 4.94 0.91 2.03
C ASP A 51 6.36 1.31 2.44
N LEU A 52 7.26 0.34 2.59
CA LEU A 52 8.69 0.63 2.73
C LEU A 52 9.27 1.00 1.36
N VAL A 53 9.62 2.28 1.19
CA VAL A 53 10.19 2.81 -0.07
C VAL A 53 11.69 2.53 -0.12
N GLN A 54 12.40 2.78 0.99
CA GLN A 54 13.84 2.60 1.11
C GLN A 54 14.24 2.42 2.59
N GLU A 55 15.28 1.65 2.84
CA GLU A 55 15.98 1.56 4.12
C GLU A 55 17.43 2.03 3.93
N GLY A 56 17.96 2.76 4.91
CA GLY A 56 19.33 3.23 4.94
C GLY A 56 19.95 3.06 6.33
N ASN A 57 21.17 3.57 6.52
CA ASN A 57 21.87 3.43 7.80
C ASN A 57 21.20 4.30 8.89
N GLY A 58 20.38 3.67 9.74
CA GLY A 58 19.69 4.33 10.84
C GLY A 58 18.41 5.07 10.44
N PHE A 59 17.86 4.84 9.24
CA PHE A 59 16.60 5.43 8.81
C PHE A 59 15.83 4.57 7.81
N GLU A 60 14.53 4.83 7.71
CA GLU A 60 13.64 4.24 6.71
C GLU A 60 12.77 5.33 6.08
N ILE A 61 12.45 5.17 4.80
CA ILE A 61 11.46 5.98 4.09
C ILE A 61 10.17 5.15 3.98
N ARG A 62 9.14 5.58 4.70
CA ARG A 62 7.82 4.93 4.75
C ARG A 62 6.77 5.82 4.11
N ARG A 63 6.00 5.27 3.16
CA ARG A 63 4.85 5.96 2.56
C ARG A 63 3.56 5.45 3.20
N TYR A 64 2.78 6.37 3.76
CA TYR A 64 1.43 6.11 4.25
C TYR A 64 0.43 6.70 3.25
N ASP A 65 -0.38 5.86 2.61
CA ASP A 65 -1.27 6.30 1.52
C ASP A 65 -2.53 7.00 2.05
N SER A 66 -3.27 6.37 2.96
CA SER A 66 -4.55 6.89 3.46
C SER A 66 -4.89 6.45 4.90
N PRO A 67 -3.98 6.63 5.88
CA PRO A 67 -4.32 6.38 7.28
C PRO A 67 -5.35 7.41 7.80
N VAL A 68 -6.22 6.96 8.70
CA VAL A 68 -7.09 7.85 9.46
C VAL A 68 -6.43 8.11 10.81
N TRP A 69 -6.31 9.39 11.18
CA TRP A 69 -5.74 9.82 12.46
C TRP A 69 -6.78 10.59 13.25
N MET A 70 -6.82 10.37 14.57
CA MET A 70 -7.57 11.22 15.49
C MET A 70 -6.67 12.35 15.95
N THR A 71 -7.17 13.59 15.90
CA THR A 71 -6.45 14.78 16.34
C THR A 71 -7.30 15.58 17.33
N THR A 72 -6.63 16.37 18.16
CA THR A 72 -7.25 17.37 19.04
C THR A 72 -7.24 18.74 18.37
N SER A 73 -7.90 19.73 18.99
CA SER A 73 -7.69 21.13 18.63
C SER A 73 -6.22 21.53 18.87
N PRO A 74 -5.70 22.55 18.17
CA PRO A 74 -4.34 23.06 18.41
C PRO A 74 -4.11 23.36 19.90
N ILE A 75 -2.93 22.98 20.40
CA ILE A 75 -2.48 23.25 21.76
C ILE A 75 -1.30 24.22 21.65
N GLU A 76 -1.52 25.48 22.01
CA GLU A 76 -0.51 26.54 21.98
C GLU A 76 0.40 26.43 23.21
N ASP A 77 1.58 25.84 23.03
CA ASP A 77 2.62 25.73 24.06
C ASP A 77 4.01 25.75 23.39
N ILE A 78 5.03 26.18 24.13
CA ILE A 78 6.43 26.11 23.70
C ILE A 78 7.04 24.72 23.95
N SER A 79 6.43 23.92 24.83
CA SER A 79 6.93 22.62 25.26
C SER A 79 6.20 21.47 24.59
N LEU A 80 6.92 20.71 23.77
CA LEU A 80 6.41 19.47 23.16
C LEU A 80 5.92 18.48 24.22
N VAL A 81 6.63 18.37 25.35
CA VAL A 81 6.28 17.43 26.43
C VAL A 81 4.96 17.84 27.09
N ASN A 82 4.76 19.12 27.35
CA ASN A 82 3.55 19.61 28.01
C ASN A 82 2.32 19.56 27.08
N ALA A 83 2.50 19.98 25.81
CA ALA A 83 1.46 19.90 24.80
C ALA A 83 1.00 18.45 24.56
N THR A 84 1.95 17.51 24.44
CA THR A 84 1.62 16.09 24.19
C THR A 84 0.91 15.46 25.39
N ARG A 85 1.33 15.79 26.63
CA ARG A 85 0.62 15.32 27.83
C ARG A 85 -0.81 15.83 27.88
N THR A 86 -1.03 17.10 27.57
CA THR A 86 -2.37 17.71 27.57
C THR A 86 -3.27 17.15 26.46
N GLY A 87 -2.70 16.79 25.31
CA GLY A 87 -3.47 16.23 24.20
C GLY A 87 -3.79 14.73 24.32
N PHE A 88 -2.96 13.98 25.05
CA PHE A 88 -3.10 12.52 25.18
C PHE A 88 -3.86 12.08 26.43
N PHE A 89 -3.83 12.86 27.52
CA PHE A 89 -4.54 12.60 28.77
C PHE A 89 -5.74 13.52 28.92
#